data_AF-A0A172UAZ2-F1
#
_entry.id   AF-A0A172UAZ2-F1
#
_cell.length_a   1.000
_cell.length_b   1.000
_cell.length_c   1.000
_cell.angle_alpha   90.00
_cell.angle_beta   90.00
_cell.angle_gamma   90.00
#
_symmetry.space_group_name_H-M   'P 1'
#
loop_
_entity.id
_entity.type
_entity.pdbx_description
1 polymer ?
#
loop_
_entity_poly.entity_id
_entity_poly.type
_entity_poly.pdbx_seq_one_letter_code
_entity_poly.pdbx_strand_id
1 'polypeptide(L)' 'MVFVPDFGTDQNAWHKIVPAFADAYRIVLLDHLGSGATDSSALALCHYLNLQPYADDLADVLAHLDVSGTVLVGHSM' A
#
# COMPACT_ATOMS: atom_id res chain seq x y z
N MET A 1 5.98 -4.98 8.94
CA MET A 1 5.65 -5.61 7.64
C MET A 1 4.63 -4.74 6.94
N VAL A 2 4.86 -4.46 5.67
CA VAL A 2 4.03 -3.58 4.85
C VAL A 2 3.43 -4.41 3.74
N PHE A 3 2.11 -4.40 3.59
CA PHE A 3 1.40 -5.13 2.55
C PHE A 3 0.88 -4.15 1.50
N VAL A 4 1.30 -4.36 0.25
CA VAL A 4 0.96 -3.52 -0.90
C VAL A 4 -0.01 -4.32 -1.79
N PRO A 5 -1.27 -3.88 -1.96
CA PRO A 5 -2.23 -4.54 -2.83
C PRO A 5 -1.86 -4.34 -4.31
N ASP A 6 -2.45 -5.16 -5.16
CA ASP A 6 -2.34 -5.01 -6.62
C ASP A 6 -3.21 -3.84 -7.11
N PHE A 7 -3.00 -3.43 -8.35
CA PHE A 7 -3.82 -2.44 -9.02
C PHE A 7 -5.30 -2.84 -9.04
N GLY A 8 -6.18 -1.89 -8.74
CA GLY A 8 -7.63 -2.12 -8.71
C GLY A 8 -8.13 -2.95 -7.52
N THR A 9 -7.25 -3.30 -6.58
CA THR A 9 -7.60 -3.87 -5.28
C THR A 9 -7.25 -2.92 -4.14
N ASP A 10 -7.66 -3.28 -2.94
CA ASP A 10 -7.38 -2.52 -1.73
C ASP A 10 -6.81 -3.44 -0.63
N GLN A 11 -6.51 -2.86 0.52
CA GLN A 11 -5.96 -3.55 1.68
C GLN A 11 -6.74 -4.81 2.10
N ASN A 12 -8.04 -4.90 1.81
CA ASN A 12 -8.85 -6.07 2.16
C ASN A 12 -8.43 -7.33 1.41
N ALA A 13 -7.67 -7.21 0.31
CA ALA A 13 -7.02 -8.35 -0.35
C ALA A 13 -6.21 -9.20 0.65
N TRP A 14 -5.70 -8.59 1.71
CA TRP A 14 -4.83 -9.22 2.70
C TRP A 14 -5.55 -9.73 3.96
N HIS A 15 -6.88 -9.59 4.07
CA HIS A 15 -7.61 -9.88 5.33
C HIS A 15 -7.42 -11.31 5.86
N LYS A 16 -7.19 -12.29 4.97
CA LYS A 16 -6.95 -13.69 5.37
C LYS A 16 -5.48 -13.99 5.70
N ILE A 17 -4.56 -13.12 5.26
CA ILE A 17 -3.12 -13.33 5.36
C ILE A 17 -2.57 -12.59 6.59
N VAL A 18 -2.98 -11.34 6.80
CA VAL A 18 -2.53 -10.49 7.92
C VAL A 18 -2.64 -11.15 9.30
N PRO A 19 -3.73 -11.87 9.66
CA PRO A 19 -3.84 -12.47 10.98
C PRO A 19 -2.68 -13.40 11.35
N ALA A 20 -2.03 -14.05 10.36
CA ALA A 20 -0.91 -14.95 10.60
C ALA A 20 0.38 -14.21 11.07
N PHE A 21 0.46 -12.90 10.90
CA PHE A 21 1.64 -12.08 11.21
C PHE A 21 1.39 -11.04 12.31
N ALA A 22 0.13 -10.78 12.65
CA ALA A 22 -0.27 -9.69 13.53
C ALA A 22 0.30 -9.77 14.95
N ASP A 23 0.58 -10.98 15.46
CA ASP A 23 1.13 -11.18 16.80
C ASP A 23 2.64 -10.92 16.88
N ALA A 24 3.35 -10.96 15.75
CA ALA A 24 4.82 -10.89 15.70
C ALA A 24 5.35 -9.59 15.05
N TYR A 25 4.52 -8.90 14.26
CA TYR A 25 4.96 -7.75 13.49
C TYR A 25 3.96 -6.60 13.60
N ARG A 26 4.48 -5.36 13.63
CA ARG A 26 3.68 -4.19 13.27
C ARG A 26 3.27 -4.32 11.81
N ILE A 27 1.96 -4.36 11.57
CA ILE A 27 1.38 -4.47 10.23
C ILE A 27 1.00 -3.08 9.72
N VAL A 28 1.39 -2.78 8.48
CA VAL A 28 0.95 -1.62 7.73
C VAL A 28 0.26 -2.13 6.47
N LEU A 29 -0.99 -1.71 6.26
CA LEU A 29 -1.79 -2.00 5.09
C LEU A 29 -1.97 -0.71 4.29
N LEU A 30 -1.83 -0.78 2.98
CA LEU A 30 -1.93 0.36 2.08
C LEU A 30 -3.10 0.20 1.12
N ASP A 31 -3.71 1.33 0.77
CA ASP A 31 -4.58 1.47 -0.38
C ASP A 31 -3.88 2.39 -1.37
N HIS A 32 -3.94 2.06 -2.66
CA HIS A 32 -3.48 2.96 -3.71
C HIS A 32 -4.49 4.10 -3.89
N LEU A 33 -4.02 5.26 -4.34
CA LEU A 33 -4.90 6.35 -4.73
C LEU A 33 -5.87 5.87 -5.84
N GLY A 34 -7.17 6.04 -5.61
CA GLY A 34 -8.23 5.54 -6.47
C GLY A 34 -8.76 4.14 -6.14
N SER A 35 -8.23 3.45 -5.12
CA SER A 35 -8.81 2.20 -4.60
C SER A 35 -9.38 2.33 -3.18
N GLY A 36 -10.23 1.38 -2.78
CA GLY A 36 -10.84 1.34 -1.45
C GLY A 36 -11.66 2.60 -1.12
N ALA A 37 -11.31 3.25 -0.01
CA ALA A 37 -12.00 4.44 0.49
C ALA A 37 -11.35 5.78 0.05
N THR A 38 -10.42 5.76 -0.90
CA THR A 38 -9.72 6.97 -1.33
C THR A 38 -10.61 7.90 -2.16
N ASP A 39 -10.45 9.21 -1.96
CA ASP A 39 -11.16 10.24 -2.72
C ASP A 39 -10.65 10.24 -4.17
N SER A 40 -11.50 9.78 -5.09
CA SER A 40 -11.17 9.67 -6.51
C SER A 40 -10.95 11.02 -7.18
N SER A 41 -11.36 12.13 -6.55
CA SER A 41 -11.10 13.48 -7.06
C SER A 41 -9.62 13.87 -6.99
N ALA A 42 -8.84 13.21 -6.14
CA ALA A 42 -7.38 13.38 -6.05
C ALA A 42 -6.61 12.59 -7.13
N LEU A 43 -7.28 11.68 -7.85
CA LEU A 43 -6.63 10.83 -8.85
C LEU A 43 -6.39 11.59 -10.16
N ALA A 44 -5.21 12.18 -10.28
CA ALA A 44 -4.70 12.64 -11.56
C ALA A 44 -4.19 11.44 -12.37
N LEU A 45 -5.06 10.80 -13.17
CA LEU A 45 -4.73 9.59 -13.97
C LEU A 45 -3.42 9.68 -14.75
N CYS A 46 -3.08 10.84 -15.32
CA CYS A 46 -1.83 11.04 -16.05
C CYS A 46 -0.58 10.85 -15.17
N HIS A 47 -0.70 11.12 -13.87
CA HIS A 47 0.37 10.94 -12.90
C HIS A 47 0.71 9.46 -12.74
N TYR A 48 -0.30 8.58 -12.65
CA TYR A 48 -0.17 7.14 -12.40
C TYR A 48 -0.02 6.26 -13.66
N LEU A 49 0.42 6.84 -14.78
CA LEU A 49 0.71 6.08 -16.01
C LEU A 49 2.03 5.28 -15.94
N ASN A 50 2.86 5.53 -14.92
CA ASN A 50 4.13 4.84 -14.67
C ASN A 50 4.15 4.31 -13.23
N LEU A 51 5.09 3.41 -12.93
CA LEU A 51 5.24 2.81 -11.59
C LEU A 51 5.87 3.74 -10.56
N GLN A 52 6.66 4.72 -10.99
CA GLN A 52 7.41 5.60 -10.09
C GLN A 52 6.52 6.32 -9.05
N PRO A 53 5.38 6.93 -9.43
CA PRO A 53 4.45 7.51 -8.45
C PRO A 53 3.97 6.56 -7.36
N TYR A 54 3.72 5.29 -7.68
CA TYR A 54 3.30 4.32 -6.67
C TYR A 54 4.42 4.03 -5.67
N ALA A 55 5.68 4.01 -6.14
CA ALA A 55 6.85 3.87 -5.29
C ALA A 55 7.08 5.14 -4.43
N ASP A 56 6.84 6.32 -4.99
CA ASP A 56 6.94 7.60 -4.30
C ASP A 56 5.88 7.68 -3.18
N ASP A 57 4.62 7.36 -3.47
CA ASP A 57 3.54 7.30 -2.48
C ASP A 57 3.86 6.32 -1.34
N LEU A 58 4.38 5.14 -1.67
CA LEU A 58 4.84 4.17 -0.68
C LEU A 58 5.96 4.75 0.19
N ALA A 59 6.98 5.37 -0.42
CA ALA A 59 8.08 5.98 0.32
C ALA A 59 7.60 7.10 1.25
N ASP A 60 6.69 7.95 0.78
CA ASP A 60 6.09 9.04 1.54
C ASP A 60 5.31 8.52 2.74
N VAL A 61 4.49 7.47 2.57
CA VAL A 61 3.76 6.85 3.68
C VAL A 61 4.72 6.22 4.69
N LEU A 62 5.77 5.53 4.25
CA LEU A 62 6.75 4.94 5.15
C LEU A 62 7.55 6.00 5.92
N ALA A 63 7.92 7.10 5.27
CA ALA A 63 8.56 8.24 5.90
C ALA A 63 7.63 8.91 6.92
N HIS A 64 6.36 9.10 6.58
CA HIS A 64 5.36 9.69 7.48
C HIS A 64 5.12 8.83 8.74
N LEU A 65 5.16 7.50 8.60
CA LEU A 65 4.95 6.55 9.69
C LEU A 65 6.23 6.20 10.48
N ASP A 66 7.36 6.82 10.13
CA ASP A 66 8.71 6.53 10.66
C ASP A 66 9.04 5.03 10.61
N VAL A 67 8.76 4.40 9.47
CA VAL A 67 9.02 2.97 9.25
C VAL A 67 10.34 2.80 8.49
N SER A 68 11.28 2.11 9.12
CA SER A 68 12.57 1.73 8.53
C SER A 68 12.88 0.25 8.76
N GLY A 69 13.66 -0.37 7.87
CA GLY A 69 14.06 -1.78 7.99
C GLY A 69 12.91 -2.79 7.94
N THR A 70 11.79 -2.45 7.30
CA THR A 70 10.60 -3.33 7.21
C THR A 70 10.70 -4.35 6.08
N VAL A 71 9.96 -5.46 6.23
CA VAL A 71 9.66 -6.38 5.12
C VAL A 71 8.47 -5.82 4.33
N LEU A 72 8.64 -5.73 3.01
CA LEU A 72 7.58 -5.38 2.05
C LEU A 72 7.01 -6.66 1.44
N VAL A 73 5.69 -6.80 1.42
CA VAL A 73 4.95 -7.88 0.78
C VAL A 73 4.02 -7.25 -0.26
N GLY A 74 4.38 -7.34 -1.54
CA GLY A 74 3.56 -6.84 -2.64
C GLY A 74 2.93 -7.98 -3.43
N HIS A 75 1.76 -7.75 -4.01
CA HIS A 75 1.15 -8.65 -4.99
C HIS A 75 1.18 -8.01 -6.37
N SER A 76 1.86 -8.67 -7.31
CA SER A 76 1.93 -8.27 -8.72
C SER A 76 2.61 -6.90 -8.96
N MET A 77 1.86 -5.78 -8.90
CA MET A 77 2.32 -4.46 -9.36
C MET A 77 2.64 -3.49 -8.22
#